data_AF-A0A4Q7Z8H9-F1
#
_entry.id   AF-A0A4Q7Z8H9-F1
#
_cell.length_a   1.000
_cell.length_b   1.000
_cell.length_c   1.000
_cell.angle_alpha   90.00
_cell.angle_beta   90.00
_cell.angle_gamma   90.00
#
_symmetry.space_group_name_H-M   'P 1'
#
loop_
_entity.id
_entity.type
_entity.pdbx_description
1 polymer ?
#
loop_
_entity_poly.entity_id
_entity_poly.type
_entity_poly.pdbx_seq_one_letter_code
_entity_poly.pdbx_strand_id
1 'polypeptide(L)'
;MGEFLRVHGDVPAPIVEHHDAWARLGLAQASAATCREAQLPDDVTLVLLCSDGVSDQVDQATWRELCATHADDPQAMADALVAAATADEEGYRDNATVVVLLRRRDEPASVRE
;
A
#
# COMPACT_ATOMS: atom_id res chain seq x y z
N MET A 1 -13.60 6.74 0.50
CA MET A 1 -14.23 7.41 -0.67
C MET A 1 -15.70 7.01 -0.77
N GLY A 2 -16.06 5.79 -0.34
CA GLY A 2 -17.46 5.34 -0.23
C GLY A 2 -18.34 6.35 0.48
N GLU A 3 -17.97 6.86 1.66
CA GLU A 3 -18.77 7.87 2.36
C GLU A 3 -18.99 9.17 1.55
N PHE A 4 -17.95 9.63 0.84
CA PHE A 4 -18.10 10.79 -0.06
C PHE A 4 -19.05 10.47 -1.22
N LEU A 5 -18.96 9.27 -1.81
CA LEU A 5 -19.85 8.83 -2.87
C LEU A 5 -21.30 8.65 -2.37
N ARG A 6 -21.52 8.24 -1.12
CA ARG A 6 -22.87 8.20 -0.51
C ARG A 6 -23.52 9.58 -0.46
N VAL A 7 -22.72 10.60 -0.14
CA VAL A 7 -23.22 11.97 0.08
C VAL A 7 -23.28 12.77 -1.23
N HIS A 8 -22.39 12.50 -2.19
CA HIS A 8 -22.18 13.37 -3.35
C HIS A 8 -22.24 12.64 -4.70
N GLY A 9 -22.21 11.31 -4.72
CA GLY A 9 -22.27 10.50 -5.93
C GLY A 9 -23.64 9.86 -6.10
N ASP A 10 -24.25 10.03 -7.26
CA ASP A 10 -25.39 9.20 -7.66
C ASP A 10 -24.87 7.84 -8.18
N VAL A 11 -24.27 7.06 -7.27
CA VAL A 11 -23.58 5.80 -7.61
C VAL A 11 -24.17 4.63 -6.82
N PRO A 12 -24.36 3.44 -7.44
CA PRO A 12 -24.88 2.27 -6.77
C PRO A 12 -24.07 1.82 -5.55
N ALA A 13 -24.77 1.31 -4.53
CA ALA A 13 -24.18 0.87 -3.26
C ALA A 13 -22.99 -0.11 -3.39
N PRO A 14 -22.98 -1.09 -4.31
CA PRO A 14 -21.82 -1.98 -4.46
C PRO A 14 -20.54 -1.25 -4.88
N ILE A 15 -20.68 -0.18 -5.68
CA ILE A 15 -19.54 0.66 -6.09
C ILE A 15 -19.08 1.49 -4.89
N VAL A 16 -20.02 2.04 -4.12
CA VAL A 16 -19.73 2.80 -2.91
C VAL A 16 -18.93 1.97 -1.89
N GLU A 17 -19.39 0.75 -1.59
CA GLU A 17 -18.75 -0.16 -0.64
C GLU A 17 -17.32 -0.53 -1.07
N HIS A 18 -17.12 -0.80 -2.37
CA HIS A 18 -15.80 -1.06 -2.93
C HIS A 18 -14.81 0.09 -2.68
N HIS A 19 -15.31 1.32 -2.59
CA HIS A 19 -14.51 2.53 -2.42
C HIS A 19 -14.40 2.99 -0.96
N ASP A 20 -14.91 2.24 0.02
CA ASP A 20 -14.81 2.60 1.44
C ASP A 20 -13.34 2.68 1.89
N ALA A 21 -12.49 1.79 1.38
CA ALA A 21 -11.06 1.77 1.67
C ALA A 21 -10.24 2.80 0.86
N TRP A 22 -10.84 3.55 -0.06
CA TRP A 22 -10.09 4.45 -0.94
C TRP A 22 -10.00 5.87 -0.36
N ALA A 23 -8.84 6.51 -0.45
CA ALA A 23 -8.68 7.94 -0.18
C ALA A 23 -8.32 8.66 -1.48
N ARG A 24 -9.11 9.66 -1.89
CA ARG A 24 -8.78 10.57 -2.99
C ARG A 24 -8.70 11.98 -2.45
N LEU A 25 -7.51 12.57 -2.53
CA LEU A 25 -7.29 13.96 -2.23
C LEU A 25 -6.21 14.47 -3.17
N GLY A 26 -6.43 15.64 -3.78
CA GLY A 26 -5.33 16.31 -4.47
C GLY A 26 -4.27 16.70 -3.45
N LEU A 27 -2.99 16.48 -3.75
CA LEU A 27 -1.86 16.87 -2.87
C LEU A 27 -1.94 18.35 -2.43
N ALA A 28 -2.44 19.23 -3.30
CA ALA A 28 -2.63 20.65 -2.99
C ALA A 28 -3.71 20.93 -1.92
N GLN A 29 -4.59 19.97 -1.66
CA GLN A 29 -5.65 20.05 -0.65
C GLN A 29 -5.38 19.14 0.55
N ALA A 30 -4.20 18.49 0.60
CA ALA A 30 -3.72 17.68 1.71
C ALA A 30 -3.50 18.52 2.97
N SER A 31 -4.49 18.49 3.86
CA SER A 31 -4.40 18.95 5.24
C SER A 31 -4.54 17.77 6.21
N ALA A 32 -4.14 17.97 7.47
CA ALA A 32 -4.38 16.99 8.52
C ALA A 32 -5.87 16.63 8.69
N ALA A 33 -6.80 17.52 8.31
CA ALA A 33 -8.24 17.26 8.39
C ALA A 33 -8.78 16.41 7.22
N THR A 34 -8.02 16.30 6.12
CA THR A 34 -8.46 15.67 4.86
C THR A 34 -7.62 14.44 4.52
N CYS A 35 -6.45 14.30 5.13
CA CYS A 35 -5.65 13.08 5.07
C CYS A 35 -6.22 12.05 6.03
N ARG A 36 -6.30 10.79 5.57
CA ARG A 36 -6.67 9.68 6.44
C ARG A 36 -5.45 9.27 7.24
N GLU A 37 -5.61 9.20 8.55
CA GLU A 37 -4.66 8.57 9.44
C GLU A 37 -5.08 7.11 9.67
N ALA A 38 -4.10 6.21 9.64
CA ALA A 38 -4.28 4.83 10.03
C ALA A 38 -3.25 4.52 11.13
N GLN A 39 -3.74 4.11 12.30
CA GLN A 39 -2.87 3.62 13.36
C GLN A 39 -2.55 2.15 13.09
N LEU A 40 -1.27 1.82 13.06
CA LEU A 40 -0.80 0.46 12.85
C LEU A 40 -0.71 -0.27 14.19
N PRO A 41 -1.28 -1.48 14.31
CA PRO A 41 -1.06 -2.35 15.47
C PRO A 41 0.44 -2.62 15.72
N ASP A 42 0.80 -2.89 16.97
CA ASP A 42 2.20 -3.10 17.34
C ASP A 42 2.83 -4.37 16.76
N ASP A 43 2.01 -5.36 16.42
CA ASP A 43 2.40 -6.58 15.73
C ASP A 43 2.61 -6.39 14.22
N VAL A 44 2.19 -5.25 13.65
CA VAL A 44 2.48 -4.91 12.25
C VAL A 44 3.90 -4.35 12.14
N THR A 45 4.80 -5.19 11.62
CA THR A 45 6.21 -4.83 11.42
C THR A 45 6.52 -4.34 10.01
N LEU A 46 5.67 -4.63 9.03
CA LEU A 46 5.92 -4.36 7.62
C LEU A 46 4.76 -3.58 7.01
N VAL A 47 5.06 -2.48 6.34
CA VAL A 47 4.10 -1.67 5.56
C VAL A 47 4.62 -1.48 4.15
N LEU A 48 3.73 -1.67 3.18
CA LEU A 48 4.01 -1.52 1.76
C LEU A 48 3.12 -0.41 1.21
N LEU A 49 3.75 0.58 0.58
CA LEU A 49 3.07 1.61 -0.19
C LEU A 49 3.44 1.37 -1.66
N CYS A 50 2.45 1.20 -2.53
CA CYS A 50 2.71 0.94 -3.94
C CYS A 50 1.80 1.74 -4.86
N SER A 51 2.25 1.95 -6.09
CA SER A 51 1.37 2.41 -7.18
C SER A 51 0.48 1.28 -7.69
N ASP A 52 -0.55 1.67 -8.44
CA ASP A 52 -1.42 0.78 -9.21
C ASP A 52 -0.64 -0.13 -10.17
N GLY A 53 0.45 0.38 -10.75
CA GLY A 53 1.38 -0.44 -11.55
C GLY A 53 1.97 -1.66 -10.83
N VAL A 54 1.82 -1.79 -9.50
CA VAL A 54 2.14 -3.02 -8.75
C VAL A 54 0.89 -3.73 -8.26
N SER A 55 -0.07 -3.02 -7.66
CA SER A 55 -1.27 -3.68 -7.11
C SER A 55 -2.12 -4.36 -8.17
N ASP A 56 -2.11 -3.85 -9.41
CA ASP A 56 -2.95 -4.35 -10.50
C ASP A 56 -2.24 -5.44 -11.32
N GLN A 57 -0.89 -5.44 -11.31
CA GLN A 57 -0.07 -6.32 -12.16
C GLN A 57 0.61 -7.47 -11.40
N VAL A 58 0.64 -7.42 -10.05
CA VAL A 58 1.17 -8.51 -9.21
C VAL A 58 0.02 -9.27 -8.57
N ASP A 59 -0.08 -10.56 -8.85
CA ASP A 59 -1.16 -11.38 -8.30
C ASP A 59 -0.99 -11.66 -6.79
N GLN A 60 -2.11 -11.99 -6.15
CA GLN A 60 -2.17 -12.21 -4.70
C GLN A 60 -1.27 -13.36 -4.20
N ALA A 61 -1.00 -14.38 -5.03
CA ALA A 61 -0.15 -15.50 -4.66
C ALA A 61 1.32 -15.04 -4.63
N THR A 62 1.77 -14.33 -5.67
CA THR A 62 3.09 -13.71 -5.73
C THR A 62 3.31 -12.72 -4.59
N TRP A 63 2.31 -11.87 -4.28
CA TRP A 63 2.38 -10.98 -3.11
C TRP A 63 2.71 -11.73 -1.82
N ARG A 64 2.00 -12.83 -1.54
CA ARG A 64 2.21 -13.64 -0.33
C ARG A 64 3.59 -14.26 -0.31
N GLU A 65 4.03 -14.82 -1.43
CA GLU A 65 5.34 -15.44 -1.56
C GLU A 65 6.47 -14.43 -1.32
N LEU A 66 6.42 -13.28 -1.98
CA LEU A 66 7.44 -12.24 -1.85
C LEU A 66 7.47 -11.64 -0.44
N CYS A 67 6.29 -11.40 0.15
CA CYS A 67 6.21 -10.91 1.53
C CYS A 67 6.80 -11.92 2.52
N ALA A 68 6.57 -13.21 2.34
CA ALA A 68 7.13 -14.25 3.20
C ALA A 68 8.64 -14.41 3.00
N THR A 69 9.12 -14.29 1.76
CA THR A 69 10.53 -14.53 1.39
C THR A 69 11.44 -13.37 1.81
N HIS A 70 10.96 -12.14 1.70
CA HIS A 70 11.77 -10.93 1.90
C HIS A 70 11.36 -10.12 3.13
N ALA A 71 10.58 -10.69 4.07
CA ALA A 71 9.98 -10.00 5.21
C ALA A 71 10.96 -9.09 6.00
N ASP A 72 12.21 -9.52 6.12
CA ASP A 72 13.26 -8.84 6.89
C ASP A 72 14.26 -8.04 6.02
N ASP A 73 14.06 -8.00 4.70
CA ASP A 73 14.90 -7.28 3.74
C ASP A 73 14.04 -6.31 2.89
N PRO A 74 13.88 -5.05 3.33
CA PRO A 74 12.97 -4.12 2.68
C PRO A 74 13.42 -3.74 1.27
N GLN A 75 14.73 -3.74 0.98
CA GLN A 75 15.21 -3.41 -0.37
C GLN A 75 14.98 -4.59 -1.31
N ALA A 76 15.33 -5.81 -0.89
CA ALA A 76 15.07 -7.01 -1.70
C ALA A 76 13.57 -7.19 -1.98
N MET A 77 12.72 -6.88 -1.00
CA MET A 77 11.26 -6.91 -1.21
C MET A 77 10.80 -5.88 -2.25
N ALA A 78 11.31 -4.64 -2.18
CA ALA A 78 10.97 -3.60 -3.14
C ALA A 78 11.37 -3.99 -4.57
N ASP A 79 12.60 -4.48 -4.73
CA ASP A 79 13.13 -4.91 -6.01
C ASP A 79 12.34 -6.09 -6.59
N ALA A 80 12.01 -7.08 -5.74
CA ALA A 80 11.23 -8.24 -6.15
C ALA A 80 9.81 -7.88 -6.58
N LEU A 81 9.13 -6.97 -5.87
CA LEU A 81 7.77 -6.54 -6.23
C LEU A 81 7.74 -5.73 -7.54
N VAL A 82 8.71 -4.84 -7.75
CA VAL A 82 8.80 -4.09 -9.01
C VAL A 82 9.14 -5.01 -10.19
N ALA A 83 9.97 -6.03 -9.96
CA ALA A 83 10.29 -7.04 -10.97
C ALA A 83 9.10 -7.96 -11.29
N ALA A 84 8.26 -8.26 -10.29
CA ALA A 84 7.06 -9.07 -10.45
C ALA A 84 5.94 -8.37 -11.21
N ALA A 85 5.92 -7.02 -11.24
CA ALA A 85 5.00 -6.27 -12.07
C ALA A 85 5.39 -6.42 -13.55
N THR A 86 4.81 -7.44 -14.21
CA THR A 86 5.04 -7.76 -15.62
C THR A 86 3.96 -7.20 -16.52
N ALA A 87 4.20 -7.23 -17.83
CA ALA A 87 3.19 -6.85 -18.79
C ALA A 87 1.94 -7.74 -18.70
N ASP A 88 0.77 -7.17 -18.94
CA ASP A 88 -0.49 -7.90 -19.05
C ASP A 88 -0.61 -8.70 -20.36
N GLU A 89 -1.76 -9.34 -20.59
CA GLU A 89 -2.03 -10.14 -21.79
C GLU A 89 -1.98 -9.31 -23.10
N GLU A 90 -2.14 -7.98 -23.00
CA GLU A 90 -2.04 -7.04 -24.13
C GLU A 90 -0.60 -6.53 -24.33
N GLY A 91 0.33 -6.92 -23.46
CA GLY A 91 1.73 -6.53 -23.50
C GLY A 91 1.99 -5.16 -22.85
N TYR A 92 1.02 -4.58 -22.15
CA TYR A 92 1.18 -3.31 -21.45
C TYR A 92 1.76 -3.53 -20.05
N ARG A 93 2.80 -2.77 -19.69
CA ARG A 93 3.39 -2.72 -18.35
C ARG A 93 3.38 -1.29 -17.85
N ASP A 94 2.90 -1.08 -16.63
CA ASP A 94 2.80 0.26 -16.07
C ASP A 94 4.04 0.62 -15.24
N ASN A 95 4.06 1.85 -14.73
CA ASN A 95 5.07 2.39 -13.84
C ASN A 95 4.85 1.80 -12.43
N ALA A 96 5.54 0.70 -12.17
CA ALA A 96 5.61 0.06 -10.86
C ALA A 96 6.51 0.83 -9.88
N THR A 97 5.94 1.31 -8.77
CA THR A 97 6.68 1.94 -7.65
C THR A 97 6.27 1.27 -6.34
N VAL A 98 7.25 0.96 -5.48
CA VAL A 98 7.02 0.43 -4.12
C VAL A 98 7.92 1.15 -3.12
N VAL A 99 7.38 1.45 -1.94
CA VAL A 99 8.11 1.85 -0.74
C VAL A 99 7.84 0.80 0.33
N VAL A 100 8.92 0.24 0.87
CA VAL A 100 8.86 -0.78 1.94
C VAL A 100 9.33 -0.17 3.24
N LEU A 101 8.46 -0.19 4.25
CA LEU A 101 8.74 0.31 5.59
C LEU A 101 8.77 -0.87 6.56
N LEU A 102 9.97 -1.23 7.01
CA LEU A 102 10.18 -2.23 8.05
C LEU A 102 10.40 -1.54 9.39
N ARG A 103 9.50 -1.78 10.34
CA ARG A 103 9.66 -1.37 11.74
C ARG A 103 10.85 -2.13 12.30
N ARG A 104 11.93 -1.41 12.62
CA ARG A 104 13.01 -2.00 13.42
C ARG A 104 12.43 -2.38 14.76
N ARG A 105 12.66 -3.61 15.19
CA ARG A 105 12.48 -3.95 16.61
C ARG A 105 13.50 -3.11 17.37
N ASP A 106 13.04 -2.28 18.30
CA ASP A 106 13.94 -1.57 19.18
C ASP A 106 14.80 -2.60 19.94
N GLU A 107 16.12 -2.51 19.80
CA GLU A 107 16.98 -2.97 20.89
C GLU A 107 16.67 -2.07 22.10
N PRO A 108 16.55 -2.63 23.32
CA PRO A 108 16.31 -1.81 24.50
C PRO A 108 17.39 -0.73 24.55
N ALA A 109 16.96 0.53 24.63
CA ALA A 109 17.85 1.67 24.69
C ALA A 109 18.96 1.40 25.71
N SER A 110 20.22 1.33 25.26
CA SER A 110 21.33 1.16 26.17
C SER A 110 21.33 2.37 27.11
N VAL A 111 21.11 2.09 28.39
CA VAL A 111 21.22 3.09 29.45
C VAL A 111 22.64 3.63 29.39
N ARG A 112 22.80 4.87 28.94
CA ARG A 112 24.06 5.59 29.05
C ARG A 112 24.18 6.05 30.50
N GLU A 113 25.18 5.51 31.21
CA GLU A 113 25.60 5.95 32.55
C GLU A 113 26.19 7.37 32.54
#